data_AF-A0A7X1P6P4-F1
#
_entry.id   AF-A0A7X1P6P4-F1
#
_cell.length_a   1.000
_cell.length_b   1.000
_cell.length_c   1.000
_cell.angle_alpha   90.00
_cell.angle_beta   90.00
_cell.angle_gamma   90.00
#
_symmetry.space_group_name_H-M   'P 1'
#
loop_
_entity.id
_entity.type
_entity.pdbx_description
1 polymer ?
#
loop_
_entity_poly.entity_id
_entity_poly.type
_entity_poly.pdbx_seq_one_letter_code
_entity_poly.pdbx_strand_id
1 'polypeptide(L)'
;MSVMAICTPERPVVDANQLPPLPYHLVDMQQKLQPDARGKRTTSYFTSYGCPYRSLYLLLERRGVFGPRWYALTPERVVEDLERLVQQWGANHLVIDDANFFVSRKRVRRMCELIIERGLEGKITWDATGTANVVAKFDDELLTLLRRGGCSAIFIGAESGSQELIDVFKKPITGEHVVQSADKLGRHGIVPYIGFVVGTPGEPADALARERIAPGGAVPPAALDARASDRGGTPPRRGERPGMIRGSASGGHLAGGCTPRR
;
A
#
# COMPACT_ATOMS: atom_id res chain seq x y z
N MET A 1 -46.93 -6.15 -2.01
CA MET A 1 -46.39 -5.66 -0.72
C MET A 1 -45.30 -4.65 -1.03
N SER A 2 -45.51 -3.36 -0.77
CA SER A 2 -44.47 -2.33 -0.92
C SER A 2 -43.56 -2.35 0.29
N VAL A 3 -42.26 -2.58 0.07
CA VAL A 3 -41.24 -2.45 1.11
C VAL A 3 -41.00 -0.95 1.30
N MET A 4 -41.35 -0.42 2.48
CA MET A 4 -41.02 0.95 2.85
C MET A 4 -39.55 0.99 3.28
N ALA A 5 -38.69 1.54 2.44
CA ALA A 5 -37.30 1.80 2.79
C ALA A 5 -37.24 3.01 3.73
N ILE A 6 -36.70 2.83 4.93
CA ILE A 6 -36.39 3.94 5.84
C ILE A 6 -35.03 4.51 5.42
N CYS A 7 -35.04 5.66 4.76
CA CYS A 7 -33.82 6.41 4.47
C CYS A 7 -33.50 7.35 5.63
N THR A 8 -32.43 7.08 6.37
CA THR A 8 -31.88 8.01 7.36
C THR A 8 -31.00 9.07 6.69
N PRO A 9 -30.89 10.29 7.26
CA PRO A 9 -30.02 11.32 6.72
C PRO A 9 -28.54 10.91 6.80
N GLU A 10 -27.73 11.48 5.92
CA GLU A 10 -26.29 11.23 5.89
C GLU A 10 -25.64 11.70 7.20
N ARG A 11 -24.78 10.85 7.78
CA ARG A 11 -24.13 11.15 9.06
C ARG A 11 -23.12 12.30 8.88
N PRO A 12 -23.10 13.30 9.76
CA PRO A 12 -22.05 14.31 9.74
C PRO A 12 -20.69 13.64 9.95
N VAL A 13 -19.72 14.12 9.19
CA VAL A 13 -18.36 13.62 9.24
C VAL A 13 -17.70 14.18 10.50
N VAL A 14 -17.15 13.29 11.32
CA VAL A 14 -16.39 13.63 12.52
C VAL A 14 -14.90 13.68 12.18
N ASP A 15 -14.18 14.64 12.76
CA ASP A 15 -12.73 14.68 12.66
C ASP A 15 -12.12 13.43 13.31
N ALA A 16 -11.43 12.62 12.51
CA ALA A 16 -10.77 11.41 12.96
C ALA A 16 -9.75 11.67 14.09
N ASN A 17 -9.20 12.88 14.15
CA ASN A 17 -8.25 13.29 15.20
C ASN A 17 -8.90 13.46 16.58
N GLN A 18 -10.23 13.59 16.65
CA GLN A 18 -10.97 13.67 17.91
C GLN A 18 -11.41 12.30 18.44
N LEU A 19 -11.25 11.24 17.64
CA LEU A 19 -11.57 9.88 18.07
C LEU A 19 -10.54 9.38 19.10
N PRO A 20 -10.92 8.52 20.05
CA PRO A 20 -9.96 7.96 20.99
C PRO A 20 -8.86 7.16 20.27
N PRO A 21 -7.69 6.95 20.89
CA PRO A 21 -6.67 6.04 20.37
C PRO A 21 -7.23 4.65 20.12
N LEU A 22 -6.61 3.89 19.22
CA LEU A 22 -7.01 2.51 18.98
C LEU A 22 -6.97 1.71 20.29
N PRO A 23 -8.03 0.95 20.62
CA PRO A 23 -8.14 0.25 21.89
C PRO A 23 -7.30 -1.03 21.89
N TYR A 24 -5.96 -0.89 21.83
CA TYR A 24 -5.02 -2.00 21.80
C TYR A 24 -5.13 -2.92 23.02
N HIS A 25 -5.72 -2.46 24.12
CA HIS A 25 -6.00 -3.28 25.31
C HIS A 25 -7.08 -4.36 25.08
N LEU A 26 -7.91 -4.23 24.04
CA LEU A 26 -8.94 -5.22 23.69
C LEU A 26 -8.39 -6.35 22.80
N VAL A 27 -7.13 -6.25 22.36
CA VAL A 27 -6.54 -7.17 21.39
C VAL A 27 -5.18 -7.62 21.90
N ASP A 28 -4.90 -8.92 21.83
CA ASP A 28 -3.55 -9.42 22.12
C ASP A 28 -2.60 -9.06 20.97
N MET A 29 -1.94 -7.91 21.10
CA MET A 29 -1.00 -7.40 20.10
C MET A 29 0.23 -8.29 19.93
N GLN A 30 0.64 -9.06 20.96
CA GLN A 30 1.76 -10.00 20.81
C GLN A 30 1.43 -11.11 19.81
N GLN A 31 0.16 -11.54 19.79
CA GLN A 31 -0.34 -12.52 18.82
C GLN A 31 -0.75 -11.90 17.48
N LYS A 32 -1.04 -10.60 17.41
CA LYS A 32 -1.43 -9.97 16.13
C LYS A 32 -0.25 -9.49 15.29
N LEU A 33 0.89 -9.18 15.91
CA LEU A 33 2.11 -8.86 15.20
C LEU A 33 2.73 -10.14 14.66
N GLN A 34 2.43 -10.43 13.40
CA GLN A 34 2.86 -11.64 12.72
C GLN A 34 4.06 -11.34 11.80
N PRO A 35 4.98 -12.30 11.62
CA PRO A 35 6.03 -12.17 10.63
C PRO A 35 5.46 -12.30 9.22
N ASP A 36 6.01 -11.52 8.30
CA ASP A 36 5.76 -11.65 6.87
C ASP A 36 7.06 -11.39 6.08
N ALA A 37 6.95 -11.28 4.76
CA ALA A 37 8.11 -11.02 3.90
C ALA A 37 8.80 -9.66 4.17
N ARG A 38 8.14 -8.73 4.88
CA ARG A 38 8.59 -7.35 5.09
C ARG A 38 9.19 -7.14 6.48
N GLY A 39 8.73 -7.90 7.47
CA GLY A 39 9.18 -7.77 8.85
C GLY A 39 8.88 -8.98 9.71
N LYS A 40 9.52 -9.06 10.88
CA LYS A 40 9.29 -10.14 11.86
C LYS A 40 8.05 -9.89 12.72
N ARG A 41 7.62 -8.64 12.82
CA ARG A 41 6.53 -8.16 13.68
C ARG A 41 5.79 -7.06 12.94
N THR A 42 4.98 -7.50 11.98
CA THR A 42 4.26 -6.64 11.04
C THR A 42 2.82 -6.42 11.53
N THR A 43 2.29 -5.22 11.34
CA THR A 43 0.88 -4.93 11.56
C THR A 43 0.35 -3.89 10.56
N SER A 44 -0.97 -3.89 10.38
CA SER A 44 -1.67 -2.95 9.51
C SER A 44 -2.10 -1.71 10.28
N TYR A 45 -2.06 -0.55 9.63
CA TYR A 45 -2.48 0.70 10.23
C TYR A 45 -3.08 1.64 9.19
N PHE A 46 -4.22 2.26 9.51
CA PHE A 46 -4.83 3.31 8.69
C PHE A 46 -4.44 4.68 9.23
N THR A 47 -3.78 5.48 8.41
CA THR A 47 -3.44 6.87 8.73
C THR A 47 -4.42 7.86 8.09
N SER A 48 -5.15 7.43 7.06
CA SER A 48 -6.17 8.23 6.39
C SER A 48 -7.27 7.37 5.75
N TYR A 49 -8.42 8.01 5.50
CA TYR A 49 -9.59 7.41 4.89
C TYR A 49 -10.06 8.22 3.69
N GLY A 50 -10.56 7.51 2.69
CA GLY A 50 -11.01 8.10 1.44
C GLY A 50 -9.85 8.49 0.52
N CYS A 51 -10.19 9.12 -0.60
CA CYS A 51 -9.26 9.54 -1.63
C CYS A 51 -9.91 10.66 -2.45
N PRO A 52 -9.16 11.71 -2.82
CA PRO A 52 -9.73 12.81 -3.60
C PRO A 52 -9.95 12.44 -5.08
N TYR A 53 -9.31 11.36 -5.57
CA TYR A 53 -9.49 10.90 -6.94
C TYR A 53 -10.80 10.13 -7.10
N ARG A 54 -11.32 10.09 -8.32
CA ARG A 54 -12.57 9.38 -8.67
C ARG A 54 -12.26 8.20 -9.59
N SER A 55 -11.59 7.18 -9.07
CA SER A 55 -11.27 5.95 -9.82
C SER A 55 -12.49 5.04 -9.94
N LEU A 56 -12.59 4.29 -11.04
CA LEU A 56 -13.71 3.36 -11.27
C LEU A 56 -13.67 2.13 -10.34
N TYR A 57 -12.48 1.66 -9.95
CA TYR A 57 -12.30 0.44 -9.16
C TYR A 57 -12.56 0.58 -7.67
N LEU A 58 -12.30 1.77 -7.11
CA LEU A 58 -12.43 1.96 -5.68
C LEU A 58 -13.90 2.30 -5.36
N LEU A 59 -14.66 1.25 -5.03
CA LEU A 59 -16.08 1.35 -4.66
C LEU A 59 -16.32 2.35 -3.52
N LEU A 60 -15.33 2.52 -2.63
CA LEU A 60 -15.33 3.52 -1.56
C LEU A 60 -15.41 4.96 -2.08
N GLU A 61 -14.83 5.25 -3.26
CA GLU A 61 -14.74 6.59 -3.85
C GLU A 61 -15.96 6.95 -4.73
N ARG A 62 -16.55 5.95 -5.40
CA ARG A 62 -17.59 6.18 -6.42
C ARG A 62 -19.02 6.14 -5.88
N ARG A 63 -19.28 5.32 -4.85
CA ARG A 63 -20.62 5.12 -4.27
C ARG A 63 -20.61 4.96 -2.74
N GLY A 64 -19.45 5.10 -2.10
CA GLY A 64 -19.24 4.78 -0.69
C GLY A 64 -19.19 5.98 0.25
N VAL A 65 -19.41 5.65 1.53
CA VAL A 65 -19.50 6.43 2.80
C VAL A 65 -18.73 7.76 2.91
N PHE A 66 -17.67 7.99 2.12
CA PHE A 66 -16.80 9.17 2.27
C PHE A 66 -16.87 10.18 1.11
N GLY A 67 -17.40 9.79 -0.06
CA GLY A 67 -17.33 10.62 -1.28
C GLY A 67 -15.89 10.95 -1.71
N PRO A 68 -15.65 12.00 -2.52
CA PRO A 68 -14.32 12.42 -2.97
C PRO A 68 -13.58 13.22 -1.89
N ARG A 69 -13.65 12.77 -0.64
CA ARG A 69 -13.04 13.44 0.51
C ARG A 69 -11.93 12.57 1.06
N TRP A 70 -10.97 13.23 1.67
CA TRP A 70 -9.81 12.59 2.29
C TRP A 70 -9.68 13.10 3.71
N TYR A 71 -9.70 12.18 4.66
CA TYR A 71 -9.60 12.46 6.09
C TYR A 71 -8.34 11.81 6.61
N ALA A 72 -7.42 12.62 7.12
CA ALA A 72 -6.14 12.12 7.59
C ALA A 72 -5.96 12.41 9.08
N LEU A 73 -5.36 11.45 9.78
CA LEU A 73 -4.79 11.69 11.09
C LEU A 73 -3.61 12.65 10.96
N THR A 74 -3.44 13.50 11.96
CA THR A 74 -2.29 14.38 12.10
C THR A 74 -0.99 13.57 12.16
N PRO A 75 0.12 14.10 11.60
CA PRO A 75 1.38 13.37 11.60
C PRO A 75 1.87 13.06 13.03
N GLU A 76 1.63 13.96 13.99
CA GLU A 76 1.97 13.76 15.40
C GLU A 76 1.25 12.56 16.02
N ARG A 77 -0.06 12.44 15.75
CA ARG A 77 -0.87 11.33 16.26
C ARG A 77 -0.45 9.99 15.66
N VAL A 78 -0.17 9.97 14.36
CA VAL A 78 0.29 8.73 13.70
C VAL A 78 1.61 8.29 14.33
N VAL A 79 2.60 9.18 14.43
CA VAL A 79 3.90 8.82 14.99
C VAL A 79 3.82 8.44 16.47
N GLU A 80 2.91 9.03 17.26
CA GLU A 80 2.65 8.59 18.63
C GLU A 80 2.12 7.15 18.69
N ASP A 81 1.19 6.78 17.81
CA ASP A 81 0.72 5.40 17.71
C ASP A 81 1.85 4.46 17.25
N LEU A 82 2.69 4.88 16.27
CA LEU A 82 3.83 4.08 15.81
C LEU A 82 4.85 3.85 16.93
N GLU A 83 5.18 4.91 17.66
CA GLU A 83 6.11 4.85 18.79
C GLU A 83 5.63 3.86 19.85
N ARG A 84 4.33 3.91 20.18
CA ARG A 84 3.72 2.96 21.11
C ARG A 84 3.80 1.53 20.59
N LEU A 85 3.55 1.32 19.30
CA LEU A 85 3.64 0.00 18.66
C LEU A 85 5.04 -0.59 18.74
N VAL A 86 6.05 0.23 18.49
CA VAL A 86 7.47 -0.14 18.57
C VAL A 86 7.87 -0.41 20.02
N GLN A 87 7.56 0.50 20.96
CA GLN A 87 8.05 0.42 22.34
C GLN A 87 7.36 -0.68 23.16
N GLN A 88 6.04 -0.84 23.02
CA GLN A 88 5.28 -1.78 23.85
C GLN A 88 5.28 -3.20 23.29
N TRP A 89 5.25 -3.34 21.96
CA TRP A 89 5.10 -4.64 21.31
C TRP A 89 6.19 -4.96 20.29
N GLY A 90 7.21 -4.11 20.11
CA GLY A 90 8.34 -4.39 19.23
C GLY A 90 7.95 -4.47 17.75
N ALA A 91 6.92 -3.74 17.31
CA ALA A 91 6.61 -3.64 15.89
C ALA A 91 7.84 -3.19 15.10
N ASN A 92 8.14 -3.85 13.97
CA ASN A 92 9.28 -3.49 13.13
C ASN A 92 8.91 -3.18 11.67
N HIS A 93 7.66 -3.46 11.29
CA HIS A 93 7.11 -3.10 10.00
C HIS A 93 5.62 -2.72 10.10
N LEU A 94 5.21 -1.73 9.30
CA LEU A 94 3.82 -1.29 9.20
C LEU A 94 3.33 -1.29 7.76
N VAL A 95 2.18 -1.93 7.56
CA VAL A 95 1.44 -1.86 6.30
C VAL A 95 0.46 -0.70 6.41
N ILE A 96 0.70 0.37 5.65
CA ILE A 96 -0.21 1.51 5.63
C ILE A 96 -1.29 1.25 4.59
N ASP A 97 -2.47 0.85 5.07
CA ASP A 97 -3.61 0.43 4.25
C ASP A 97 -4.44 1.61 3.71
N ASP A 98 -3.91 2.82 3.77
CA ASP A 98 -4.53 4.01 3.19
C ASP A 98 -4.80 3.81 1.70
N ALA A 99 -6.01 4.17 1.25
CA ALA A 99 -6.33 4.15 -0.17
C ALA A 99 -5.39 5.06 -1.00
N ASN A 100 -4.94 6.17 -0.39
CA ASN A 100 -3.92 7.04 -0.96
C ASN A 100 -3.18 7.79 0.15
N PHE A 101 -1.96 7.36 0.45
CA PHE A 101 -1.16 7.94 1.54
C PHE A 101 -0.55 9.30 1.19
N PHE A 102 -0.17 9.48 -0.08
CA PHE A 102 0.63 10.62 -0.54
C PHE A 102 -0.19 11.83 -1.01
N VAL A 103 -1.48 11.91 -0.64
CA VAL A 103 -2.35 13.05 -0.97
C VAL A 103 -1.75 14.37 -0.48
N SER A 104 -1.15 14.40 0.72
CA SER A 104 -0.45 15.55 1.27
C SER A 104 1.04 15.26 1.51
N ARG A 105 1.90 15.70 0.60
CA ARG A 105 3.37 15.58 0.74
C ARG A 105 3.90 16.28 1.98
N LYS A 106 3.31 17.43 2.36
CA LYS A 106 3.68 18.17 3.59
C LYS A 106 3.45 17.31 4.84
N ARG A 107 2.32 16.60 4.89
CA ARG A 107 1.99 15.69 6.00
C ARG A 107 3.01 14.55 6.07
N VAL A 108 3.27 13.87 4.95
CA VAL A 108 4.20 12.74 4.92
C VAL A 108 5.63 13.17 5.28
N ARG A 109 6.07 14.34 4.79
CA ARG A 109 7.35 14.95 5.20
C ARG A 109 7.42 15.11 6.72
N ARG A 110 6.39 15.72 7.32
CA ARG A 110 6.33 15.90 8.78
C ARG A 110 6.32 14.57 9.55
N MET A 111 5.64 13.54 9.03
CA MET A 111 5.69 12.20 9.63
C MET A 111 7.11 11.63 9.64
N CYS A 112 7.83 11.73 8.52
CA CYS A 112 9.20 11.22 8.42
C CYS A 112 10.15 11.98 9.35
N GLU A 113 10.02 13.32 9.42
CA GLU A 113 10.77 14.16 10.36
C GLU A 113 10.50 13.72 11.80
N LEU A 114 9.24 13.55 12.20
CA LEU A 114 8.87 13.10 13.54
C LEU A 114 9.42 11.70 13.87
N ILE A 115 9.43 10.76 12.92
CA ILE A 115 10.03 9.43 13.10
C ILE A 115 11.53 9.57 13.42
N ILE A 116 12.23 10.46 12.72
CA ILE A 116 13.65 10.73 12.96
C ILE A 116 13.85 11.45 14.30
N GLU A 117 13.09 12.51 14.57
CA GLU A 117 13.12 13.30 15.82
C GLU A 117 12.90 12.43 17.06
N ARG A 118 12.01 11.43 16.98
CA ARG A 118 11.73 10.49 18.08
C ARG A 118 12.68 9.30 18.14
N GLY A 119 13.74 9.29 17.32
CA GLY A 119 14.74 8.21 17.30
C GLY A 119 14.16 6.86 16.90
N LEU A 120 13.14 6.85 16.04
CA LEU A 120 12.54 5.66 15.44
C LEU A 120 13.19 5.29 14.10
N GLU A 121 14.08 6.15 13.55
CA GLU A 121 14.89 5.86 12.37
C GLU A 121 15.62 4.50 12.53
N GLY A 122 15.38 3.59 11.58
CA GLY A 122 15.95 2.23 11.61
C GLY A 122 15.31 1.24 12.58
N LYS A 123 14.33 1.65 13.42
CA LYS A 123 13.58 0.76 14.32
C LYS A 123 12.30 0.24 13.68
N ILE A 124 11.67 1.04 12.83
CA ILE A 124 10.42 0.74 12.14
C ILE A 124 10.58 1.02 10.65
N THR A 125 9.99 0.16 9.83
CA THR A 125 9.81 0.40 8.39
C THR A 125 8.33 0.40 8.04
N TRP A 126 7.97 0.96 6.89
CA TRP A 126 6.58 0.98 6.44
C TRP A 126 6.48 0.96 4.92
N ASP A 127 5.39 0.37 4.44
CA ASP A 127 4.96 0.45 3.05
C ASP A 127 3.61 1.15 2.93
N ALA A 128 3.36 1.81 1.79
CA ALA A 128 2.13 2.57 1.57
C ALA A 128 1.73 2.61 0.10
N THR A 129 0.45 2.91 -0.15
CA THR A 129 -0.09 3.10 -1.50
C THR A 129 0.04 4.55 -1.98
N GLY A 130 0.54 4.72 -3.21
CA GLY A 130 0.67 6.00 -3.90
C GLY A 130 0.16 5.96 -5.34
N THR A 131 -0.22 7.13 -5.86
CA THR A 131 -0.62 7.29 -7.26
C THR A 131 0.59 7.66 -8.12
N ALA A 132 0.79 6.98 -9.26
CA ALA A 132 1.98 7.15 -10.11
C ALA A 132 2.25 8.62 -10.50
N ASN A 133 1.22 9.40 -10.81
CA ASN A 133 1.35 10.81 -11.18
C ASN A 133 1.87 11.71 -10.04
N VAL A 134 1.65 11.31 -8.78
CA VAL A 134 2.14 12.00 -7.59
C VAL A 134 3.58 11.58 -7.31
N VAL A 135 3.86 10.27 -7.34
CA VAL A 135 5.19 9.70 -7.06
C VAL A 135 6.21 10.16 -8.12
N ALA A 136 5.81 10.22 -9.39
CA ALA A 136 6.67 10.74 -10.47
C ALA A 136 7.13 12.18 -10.23
N LYS A 137 6.40 12.96 -9.40
CA LYS A 137 6.73 14.36 -9.05
C LYS A 137 7.53 14.49 -7.75
N PHE A 138 7.96 13.39 -7.14
CA PHE A 138 8.85 13.46 -5.99
C PHE A 138 10.24 13.91 -6.43
N ASP A 139 10.82 14.79 -5.60
CA ASP A 139 12.22 15.21 -5.68
C ASP A 139 13.11 14.29 -4.83
N ASP A 140 14.41 14.38 -5.05
CA ASP A 140 15.39 13.51 -4.39
C ASP A 140 15.48 13.77 -2.88
N GLU A 141 15.24 15.01 -2.45
CA GLU A 141 15.21 15.38 -1.02
C GLU A 141 14.07 14.65 -0.31
N LEU A 142 12.86 14.69 -0.87
CA LEU A 142 11.71 13.97 -0.33
C LEU A 142 11.97 12.47 -0.33
N LEU A 143 12.46 11.89 -1.43
CA LEU A 143 12.72 10.45 -1.51
C LEU A 143 13.77 9.98 -0.49
N THR A 144 14.84 10.76 -0.30
CA THR A 144 15.84 10.52 0.74
C THR A 144 15.21 10.56 2.13
N LEU A 145 14.36 11.56 2.39
CA LEU A 145 13.65 11.69 3.66
C LEU A 145 12.68 10.52 3.89
N LEU A 146 11.93 10.08 2.87
CA LEU A 146 11.05 8.92 2.96
C LEU A 146 11.84 7.68 3.37
N ARG A 147 12.99 7.44 2.71
CA ARG A 147 13.83 6.27 2.99
C ARG A 147 14.38 6.29 4.42
N ARG A 148 14.82 7.45 4.91
CA ARG A 148 15.27 7.65 6.30
C ARG A 148 14.14 7.51 7.31
N GLY A 149 12.95 8.01 6.97
CA GLY A 149 11.73 7.85 7.74
C GLY A 149 11.18 6.42 7.77
N GLY A 150 11.86 5.46 7.13
CA GLY A 150 11.49 4.04 7.18
C GLY A 150 10.65 3.55 6.00
N CYS A 151 10.41 4.37 4.97
CA CYS A 151 9.72 3.91 3.77
C CYS A 151 10.54 2.81 3.08
N SER A 152 10.05 1.58 3.13
CA SER A 152 10.71 0.44 2.47
C SER A 152 10.14 0.20 1.08
N ALA A 153 8.85 0.48 0.87
CA ALA A 153 8.20 0.24 -0.40
C ALA A 153 7.00 1.16 -0.65
N ILE A 154 6.67 1.37 -1.93
CA ILE A 154 5.47 2.09 -2.34
C ILE A 154 4.72 1.25 -3.38
N PHE A 155 3.46 0.95 -3.10
CA PHE A 155 2.55 0.34 -4.06
C PHE A 155 2.01 1.40 -5.01
N ILE A 156 2.11 1.13 -6.31
CA ILE A 156 1.67 1.98 -7.41
C ILE A 156 0.68 1.17 -8.26
N GLY A 157 -0.59 1.55 -8.22
CA GLY A 157 -1.60 0.99 -9.14
C GLY A 157 -1.40 1.53 -10.56
N ALA A 158 -0.77 0.74 -11.42
CA ALA A 158 -0.64 1.02 -12.85
C ALA A 158 -1.92 0.65 -13.62
N GLU A 159 -2.67 -0.34 -13.12
CA GLU A 159 -3.93 -0.87 -13.65
C GLU A 159 -3.80 -1.60 -14.99
N SER A 160 -3.23 -0.98 -16.02
CA SER A 160 -3.08 -1.61 -17.33
C SER A 160 -1.89 -1.05 -18.09
N GLY A 161 -1.31 -1.84 -18.99
CA GLY A 161 -0.36 -1.38 -20.01
C GLY A 161 -0.99 -0.60 -21.17
N SER A 162 -2.33 -0.54 -21.25
CA SER A 162 -3.05 0.23 -22.28
C SER A 162 -3.59 1.55 -21.71
N GLN A 163 -3.18 2.67 -22.31
CA GLN A 163 -3.70 3.99 -21.93
C GLN A 163 -5.21 4.09 -22.13
N GLU A 164 -5.76 3.45 -23.17
CA GLU A 164 -7.20 3.42 -23.44
C GLU A 164 -7.99 2.82 -22.26
N LEU A 165 -7.46 1.75 -21.64
CA LEU A 165 -8.06 1.16 -20.45
C LEU A 165 -7.87 2.02 -19.20
N ILE A 166 -6.68 2.61 -19.02
CA ILE A 166 -6.41 3.55 -17.93
C ILE A 166 -7.43 4.71 -17.95
N ASP A 167 -7.74 5.23 -19.14
CA ASP A 167 -8.70 6.31 -19.34
C ASP A 167 -10.13 5.87 -19.01
N VAL A 168 -10.50 4.62 -19.33
CA VAL A 168 -11.77 4.00 -18.90
C VAL A 168 -11.84 3.93 -17.36
N PHE A 169 -10.72 3.63 -16.69
CA PHE A 169 -10.64 3.62 -15.24
C PHE A 169 -10.65 5.02 -14.61
N LYS A 170 -10.55 6.09 -15.42
CA LYS A 170 -10.52 7.49 -15.01
C LYS A 170 -9.40 7.80 -14.03
N LYS A 171 -8.28 7.08 -14.13
CA LYS A 171 -7.09 7.38 -13.33
C LYS A 171 -6.25 8.46 -14.01
N PRO A 172 -5.78 9.47 -13.29
CA PRO A 172 -4.95 10.54 -13.86
C PRO A 172 -3.48 10.09 -13.97
N ILE A 173 -3.22 8.94 -14.61
CA ILE A 173 -1.90 8.32 -14.72
C ILE A 173 -1.58 7.97 -16.18
N THR A 174 -0.30 7.77 -16.46
CA THR A 174 0.19 7.29 -17.76
C THR A 174 1.26 6.23 -17.51
N GLY A 175 1.56 5.40 -18.52
CA GLY A 175 2.66 4.44 -18.43
C GLY A 175 4.01 5.10 -18.09
N GLU A 176 4.26 6.30 -18.61
CA GLU A 176 5.47 7.08 -18.28
C GLU A 176 5.54 7.44 -16.79
N HIS A 177 4.42 7.86 -16.18
CA HIS A 177 4.40 8.11 -14.73
C HIS A 177 4.80 6.86 -13.92
N VAL A 178 4.37 5.66 -14.35
CA VAL A 178 4.70 4.40 -13.68
C VAL A 178 6.20 4.11 -13.79
N VAL A 179 6.76 4.22 -15.00
CA VAL A 179 8.19 3.98 -15.24
C VAL A 179 9.06 4.97 -14.47
N GLN A 180 8.74 6.27 -14.54
CA GLN A 180 9.47 7.31 -13.82
C GLN A 180 9.40 7.11 -12.30
N SER A 181 8.24 6.70 -11.79
CA SER A 181 8.08 6.40 -10.36
C SER A 181 8.95 5.21 -9.95
N ALA A 182 8.91 4.10 -10.70
CA ALA A 182 9.69 2.91 -10.39
C ALA A 182 11.21 3.19 -10.39
N ASP A 183 11.70 3.91 -11.40
CA ASP A 183 13.11 4.29 -11.51
C ASP A 183 13.55 5.20 -10.35
N LYS A 184 12.78 6.25 -10.03
CA LYS A 184 13.07 7.14 -8.89
C LYS A 184 13.11 6.39 -7.57
N LEU A 185 12.13 5.53 -7.31
CA LEU A 185 12.07 4.75 -6.08
C LEU A 185 13.27 3.80 -5.95
N GLY A 186 13.60 3.09 -7.03
CA GLY A 186 14.73 2.17 -7.07
C GLY A 186 16.06 2.86 -6.77
N ARG A 187 16.31 4.06 -7.33
CA ARG A 187 17.52 4.84 -7.08
C ARG A 187 17.70 5.26 -5.63
N HIS A 188 16.60 5.42 -4.88
CA HIS A 188 16.61 5.80 -3.46
C HIS A 188 16.42 4.61 -2.51
N GLY A 189 16.52 3.39 -3.02
CA GLY A 189 16.42 2.17 -2.20
C GLY A 189 15.02 1.94 -1.61
N ILE A 190 13.99 2.45 -2.28
CA ILE A 190 12.57 2.18 -1.98
C ILE A 190 12.05 1.20 -3.03
N VAL A 191 11.40 0.12 -2.60
CA VAL A 191 10.89 -0.91 -3.51
C VAL A 191 9.60 -0.43 -4.20
N PRO A 192 9.56 -0.33 -5.53
CA PRO A 192 8.31 -0.09 -6.24
C PRO A 192 7.51 -1.40 -6.37
N TYR A 193 6.31 -1.46 -5.79
CA TYR A 193 5.34 -2.53 -6.05
C TYR A 193 4.33 -2.05 -7.09
N ILE A 194 4.34 -2.62 -8.30
CA ILE A 194 3.46 -2.19 -9.38
C ILE A 194 2.29 -3.17 -9.51
N GLY A 195 1.06 -2.65 -9.41
CA GLY A 195 -0.16 -3.43 -9.56
C GLY A 195 -0.78 -3.28 -10.95
N PHE A 196 -1.13 -4.40 -11.58
CA PHE A 196 -1.88 -4.48 -12.83
C PHE A 196 -3.19 -5.24 -12.61
N VAL A 197 -4.22 -4.90 -13.37
CA VAL A 197 -5.52 -5.55 -13.38
C VAL A 197 -5.73 -6.18 -14.75
N VAL A 198 -5.68 -7.51 -14.78
CA VAL A 198 -5.82 -8.32 -15.98
C VAL A 198 -7.23 -8.88 -16.08
N GLY A 199 -7.76 -9.00 -17.30
CA GLY A 199 -9.07 -9.56 -17.61
C GLY A 199 -10.20 -8.53 -17.63
N THR A 200 -9.89 -7.26 -17.90
CA THR A 200 -10.91 -6.21 -17.93
C THR A 200 -11.78 -6.34 -19.19
N PRO A 201 -13.12 -6.23 -19.10
CA PRO A 201 -13.96 -6.21 -20.30
C PRO A 201 -13.54 -5.11 -21.27
N GLY A 202 -13.22 -5.47 -22.50
CA GLY A 202 -12.68 -4.55 -23.51
C GLY A 202 -11.15 -4.45 -23.53
N GLU A 203 -10.45 -5.29 -22.75
CA GLU A 203 -8.99 -5.34 -22.78
C GLU A 203 -8.46 -5.86 -24.13
N PRO A 204 -7.57 -5.10 -24.81
CA PRO A 204 -6.99 -5.55 -26.06
C PRO A 204 -6.08 -6.75 -25.78
N ALA A 205 -6.07 -7.72 -26.71
CA ALA A 205 -5.36 -8.98 -26.54
C ALA A 205 -3.84 -8.83 -26.33
N ASP A 206 -3.26 -7.70 -26.74
CA ASP A 206 -1.85 -7.37 -26.57
C ASP A 206 -1.56 -6.49 -25.33
N ALA A 207 -2.56 -6.12 -24.51
CA ALA A 207 -2.38 -5.31 -23.30
C ALA A 207 -1.33 -5.92 -22.37
N LEU A 208 -1.42 -7.23 -22.11
CA LEU A 208 -0.46 -7.98 -21.31
C LEU A 208 0.98 -7.89 -21.84
N ALA A 209 1.17 -7.86 -23.16
CA ALA A 209 2.50 -7.71 -23.74
C ALA A 209 3.07 -6.31 -23.50
N ARG A 210 2.21 -5.29 -23.42
CA ARG A 210 2.57 -3.88 -23.14
C ARG A 210 2.86 -3.63 -21.66
N GLU A 211 2.41 -4.51 -20.77
CA GLU A 211 2.71 -4.47 -19.33
C GLU A 211 4.13 -4.91 -18.99
N ARG A 212 4.91 -5.33 -20.00
CA ARG A 212 6.31 -5.70 -19.83
C ARG A 212 7.16 -4.48 -19.52
N ILE A 213 7.30 -4.16 -18.24
CA ILE A 213 8.30 -3.21 -17.75
C ILE A 213 9.67 -3.87 -17.94
N ALA A 214 10.53 -3.30 -18.80
CA ALA A 214 11.91 -3.74 -18.93
C ALA A 214 12.58 -3.67 -17.54
N PRO A 215 13.37 -4.66 -17.11
CA PRO A 215 14.00 -4.63 -15.80
C PRO A 215 14.99 -3.47 -15.72
N GLY A 216 14.54 -2.33 -15.21
CA GLY A 216 15.39 -1.21 -14.84
C GLY A 216 15.90 -1.45 -13.43
N GLY A 217 17.17 -1.82 -13.31
CA GLY A 217 17.90 -1.94 -12.04
C GLY A 217 17.34 -3.00 -11.09
N ALA A 218 18.06 -4.11 -10.92
CA ALA A 218 17.75 -5.06 -9.86
C ALA A 218 17.72 -4.34 -8.50
N VAL A 219 16.56 -4.29 -7.85
CA VAL A 219 16.45 -3.90 -6.44
C VAL A 219 17.23 -4.96 -5.66
N PRO A 220 18.29 -4.60 -4.92
CA PRO A 220 19.09 -5.58 -4.23
C PRO A 220 18.24 -6.31 -3.18
N PRO A 221 18.40 -7.63 -3.01
CA PRO A 221 17.70 -8.42 -1.97
C PRO A 221 17.88 -7.85 -0.56
N ALA A 222 18.90 -7.02 -0.35
CA ALA A 222 19.21 -6.36 0.92
C ALA A 222 18.12 -5.39 1.43
N ALA A 223 17.17 -4.94 0.59
CA ALA A 223 16.02 -4.15 1.05
C ALA A 223 14.94 -4.99 1.78
N LEU A 224 14.96 -6.32 1.60
CA LEU A 224 14.08 -7.28 2.26
C LEU A 224 14.73 -7.96 3.48
N ASP A 225 16.04 -7.76 3.70
CA ASP A 225 16.78 -8.43 4.77
C ASP A 225 17.30 -7.42 5.81
N ALA A 226 16.38 -6.88 6.62
CA ALA A 226 16.74 -6.24 7.87
C ALA A 226 17.09 -7.32 8.91
N ARG A 227 18.36 -7.77 8.86
CA ARG A 227 19.09 -8.60 9.83
C ARG A 227 18.74 -10.09 9.86
N ALA A 228 19.30 -10.82 8.89
CA ALA A 228 19.90 -12.15 9.07
C ALA A 228 21.42 -12.04 9.31
N SER A 229 21.83 -11.32 10.35
CA SER A 229 23.23 -11.35 10.84
C SER A 229 23.26 -11.62 12.34
N ASP A 230 22.59 -12.69 12.75
CA ASP A 230 22.97 -13.43 13.94
C ASP A 230 22.41 -14.84 13.85
N ARG A 231 23.19 -15.74 13.24
CA ARG A 231 23.17 -17.17 13.50
C ARG A 231 24.28 -17.82 12.67
N GLY A 232 25.33 -18.26 13.37
CA GLY A 232 26.29 -19.20 12.84
C GLY A 232 25.55 -20.45 12.34
N GLY A 233 25.50 -20.61 11.03
CA GLY A 233 24.93 -21.75 10.35
C GLY A 233 25.71 -21.98 9.08
N THR A 234 26.33 -23.14 8.97
CA THR A 234 27.16 -23.56 7.84
C THR A 234 26.41 -23.41 6.51
N PRO A 235 27.00 -22.83 5.46
CA PRO A 235 26.31 -22.62 4.19
C PRO A 235 25.93 -23.97 3.53
N PRO A 236 24.77 -24.04 2.84
CA PRO A 236 24.38 -25.24 2.10
C PRO A 236 25.32 -25.45 0.90
N ARG A 237 25.64 -26.72 0.62
CA ARG A 237 26.56 -27.12 -0.45
C ARG A 237 25.95 -26.79 -1.83
N ARG A 238 26.79 -26.26 -2.73
CA ARG A 238 26.49 -26.01 -4.15
C ARG A 238 25.98 -27.30 -4.82
N GLY A 239 24.75 -27.31 -5.35
CA GLY A 239 24.27 -28.43 -6.17
C GLY A 239 22.77 -28.47 -6.51
N GLU A 240 21.89 -27.77 -5.79
CA GLU A 240 20.44 -27.88 -6.03
C GLU A 240 19.90 -26.71 -6.86
N ARG A 241 19.25 -27.04 -7.98
CA ARG A 241 18.63 -26.07 -8.91
C ARG A 241 17.39 -25.45 -8.24
N PRO A 242 17.14 -24.13 -8.34
CA PRO A 242 15.92 -23.54 -7.79
C PRO A 242 14.69 -24.03 -8.54
N GLY A 243 13.74 -24.61 -7.79
CA GLY A 243 12.44 -25.01 -8.29
C GLY A 243 11.62 -23.81 -8.78
N MET A 244 11.06 -23.96 -9.97
CA MET A 244 10.15 -23.04 -10.64
C MET A 244 8.99 -22.63 -9.73
N ILE A 245 8.89 -21.34 -9.39
CA ILE A 245 7.75 -20.78 -8.64
C ILE A 245 6.52 -20.87 -9.54
N ARG A 246 5.57 -21.75 -9.18
CA ARG A 246 4.26 -21.85 -9.85
C ARG A 246 3.39 -20.68 -9.39
N GLY A 247 2.93 -19.87 -10.35
CA GLY A 247 1.98 -18.79 -10.10
C GLY A 247 0.64 -19.34 -9.57
N SER A 248 0.16 -18.78 -8.46
CA SER A 248 -1.17 -19.05 -7.94
C SER A 248 -2.21 -18.24 -8.72
N ALA A 249 -2.81 -18.87 -9.73
CA ALA A 249 -4.04 -18.38 -10.35
C ALA A 249 -5.23 -18.78 -9.47
N SER A 250 -5.80 -17.83 -8.71
CA SER A 250 -7.07 -18.03 -8.00
C SER A 250 -8.24 -17.78 -8.96
N GLY A 251 -8.41 -18.69 -9.93
CA GLY A 251 -9.61 -18.81 -10.75
C GLY A 251 -10.68 -19.60 -9.99
N GLY A 252 -11.47 -18.92 -9.17
CA GLY A 252 -12.65 -19.51 -8.53
C GLY A 252 -13.82 -19.61 -9.51
N HIS A 253 -14.05 -20.80 -10.06
CA HIS A 253 -15.31 -21.18 -10.69
C HIS A 253 -16.47 -21.03 -9.69
N LEU A 254 -17.43 -20.15 -9.99
CA LEU A 254 -18.77 -20.21 -9.41
C LEU A 254 -19.76 -20.55 -10.53
N ALA A 255 -19.81 -21.83 -10.87
CA ALA A 255 -20.96 -22.43 -11.54
C ALA A 255 -21.95 -22.84 -10.44
N GLY A 256 -23.06 -22.11 -10.34
CA GLY A 256 -24.13 -22.37 -9.38
C GLY A 256 -25.39 -21.64 -9.79
N GLY A 257 -26.07 -22.15 -10.80
CA GLY A 257 -27.35 -21.63 -11.27
C GLY A 257 -28.41 -21.74 -10.19
N CYS A 258 -29.08 -20.63 -9.89
CA CYS A 258 -30.29 -20.59 -9.09
C CYS A 258 -31.48 -20.44 -10.04
N THR A 259 -32.18 -21.54 -10.32
CA THR A 259 -33.49 -21.51 -10.98
C THR A 259 -34.58 -21.15 -9.97
N PRO A 260 -35.54 -20.27 -10.33
CA PRO A 260 -36.64 -19.93 -9.44
C PRO A 260 -37.66 -21.07 -9.43
N ARG A 261 -37.94 -21.65 -8.25
CA ARG A 261 -39.13 -22.47 -8.06
C ARG A 261 -40.33 -21.55 -7.84
N ARG A 262 -41.41 -21.90 -8.54
CA ARG A 262 -42.74 -21.27 -8.52
C ARG A 262 -43.39 -21.30 -7.15
#